data_AF-A0AAQ0YM40-F1
#
_entry.id   AF-A0AAQ0YM40-F1
#
_cell.length_a   1.000
_cell.length_b   1.000
_cell.length_c   1.000
_cell.angle_alpha   90.00
_cell.angle_beta   90.00
_cell.angle_gamma   90.00
#
_symmetry.space_group_name_H-M   'P 1'
#
loop_
_entity.id
_entity.type
_entity.pdbx_description
1 polymer ?
#
loop_
_entity_poly.entity_id
_entity_poly.type
_entity_poly.pdbx_seq_one_letter_code
_entity_poly.pdbx_strand_id
1 'polypeptide(L)'
;MSAFDKHQMSTFRFVRCALDAQTGVATLVYAFDQGPELVETVAVPGAPFVLEGARATAVQQALRLLHLIAGVSYFKAAVPPNIAIDSYGIDAETAALVESVYLHGLGEFAYRNGLDLHGKIHFPVAAQATAAAPAVGLREHALVAIGGGKDSLVSIEALRQAGL
;
A
#
# COMPACT_ATOMS: atom_id res chain seq x y z
N MET A 1 -10.62 20.09 -21.79
CA MET A 1 -9.83 19.36 -20.78
C MET A 1 -8.38 19.49 -21.16
N SER A 2 -7.52 20.04 -20.30
CA SER A 2 -6.07 20.03 -20.53
C SER A 2 -5.58 18.58 -20.52
N ALA A 3 -4.65 18.24 -21.41
CA ALA A 3 -4.00 16.92 -21.38
C ALA A 3 -3.20 16.76 -20.08
N PHE A 4 -3.09 15.52 -19.58
CA PHE A 4 -2.25 15.20 -18.43
C PHE A 4 -0.78 15.44 -18.79
N ASP A 5 -0.11 16.33 -18.06
CA ASP A 5 1.33 16.58 -18.17
C ASP A 5 2.03 16.16 -16.89
N LYS A 6 2.73 15.04 -16.93
CA LYS A 6 3.44 14.48 -15.78
C LYS A 6 4.48 15.42 -15.19
N HIS A 7 5.05 16.34 -15.98
CA HIS A 7 6.10 17.25 -15.51
C HIS A 7 5.55 18.43 -14.70
N GLN A 8 4.24 18.64 -14.72
CA GLN A 8 3.57 19.69 -13.95
C GLN A 8 3.01 19.20 -12.62
N MET A 9 3.07 17.88 -12.36
CA MET A 9 2.51 17.31 -11.13
C MET A 9 3.43 17.59 -9.96
N SER A 10 2.90 18.26 -8.93
CA SER A 10 3.71 18.69 -7.78
C SER A 10 3.62 17.73 -6.59
N THR A 11 2.46 17.11 -6.40
CA THR A 11 2.15 16.29 -5.22
C THR A 11 1.35 15.05 -5.62
N PHE A 12 1.80 13.88 -5.15
CA PHE A 12 0.98 12.67 -5.13
C PHE A 12 0.28 12.55 -3.79
N ARG A 13 -1.04 12.38 -3.81
CA ARG A 13 -1.88 12.38 -2.62
C ARG A 13 -2.52 11.01 -2.39
N PHE A 14 -2.37 10.52 -1.16
CA PHE A 14 -3.15 9.43 -0.61
C PHE A 14 -4.42 10.03 0.02
N VAL A 15 -5.51 10.04 -0.73
CA VAL A 15 -6.74 10.76 -0.35
C VAL A 15 -7.47 10.00 0.76
N ARG A 16 -7.92 8.77 0.49
CA ARG A 16 -8.67 7.95 1.46
C ARG A 16 -8.61 6.47 1.13
N CYS A 17 -8.85 5.65 2.14
CA CYS A 17 -9.10 4.22 1.97
C CYS A 17 -10.26 3.75 2.86
N ALA A 18 -11.07 2.82 2.37
CA ALA A 18 -12.18 2.23 3.11
C ALA A 18 -12.37 0.75 2.74
N LEU A 19 -12.85 -0.06 3.68
CA LEU A 19 -13.29 -1.44 3.42
C LEU A 19 -14.79 -1.51 3.72
N ASP A 20 -15.58 -1.92 2.75
CA ASP A 20 -16.97 -2.29 2.97
C ASP A 20 -17.03 -3.71 3.54
N ALA A 21 -17.38 -3.83 4.82
CA ALA A 21 -17.46 -5.11 5.51
C ALA A 21 -18.58 -6.01 4.98
N GLN A 22 -19.60 -5.48 4.30
CA GLN A 22 -20.70 -6.27 3.76
C GLN A 22 -20.34 -6.92 2.42
N THR A 23 -19.59 -6.21 1.58
CA THR A 23 -19.22 -6.67 0.24
C THR A 23 -17.79 -7.21 0.16
N GLY A 24 -16.93 -6.85 1.13
CA GLY A 24 -15.51 -7.19 1.13
C GLY A 24 -14.67 -6.34 0.17
N VAL A 25 -15.23 -5.25 -0.36
CA VAL A 25 -14.53 -4.36 -1.30
C VAL A 25 -13.75 -3.30 -0.52
N ALA A 26 -12.42 -3.33 -0.65
CA ALA A 26 -11.55 -2.24 -0.26
C ALA A 26 -11.41 -1.24 -1.41
N THR A 27 -11.56 0.04 -1.10
CA THR A 27 -11.40 1.16 -2.03
C THR A 27 -10.20 1.99 -1.58
N LEU A 28 -9.25 2.22 -2.48
CA LEU A 28 -8.02 2.98 -2.26
C LEU A 28 -8.01 4.16 -3.23
N VAL A 29 -7.92 5.39 -2.71
CA VAL A 29 -8.15 6.60 -3.50
C VAL A 29 -6.94 7.50 -3.49
N TYR A 30 -6.44 7.81 -4.69
CA TYR A 30 -5.28 8.65 -4.92
C TYR A 30 -5.63 9.86 -5.79
N ALA A 31 -4.78 10.88 -5.78
CA ALA A 31 -4.88 12.01 -6.71
C ALA A 31 -3.50 12.63 -6.97
N PHE A 32 -3.39 13.34 -8.09
CA PHE A 32 -2.31 14.30 -8.30
C PHE A 32 -2.83 15.71 -8.06
N ASP A 33 -2.16 16.49 -7.22
CA ASP A 33 -2.54 17.87 -6.89
C ASP A 33 -4.05 18.01 -6.57
N GLN A 34 -4.78 18.89 -7.26
CA GLN A 34 -6.26 19.01 -7.19
C GLN A 34 -6.95 18.37 -8.40
N GLY A 35 -6.28 17.41 -9.03
CA GLY A 35 -6.76 16.66 -10.18
C GLY A 35 -7.82 15.62 -9.84
N PRO A 36 -8.25 14.83 -10.84
CA PRO A 36 -9.25 13.79 -10.66
C PRO A 36 -8.76 12.68 -9.72
N GLU A 37 -9.70 12.04 -9.04
CA GLU A 37 -9.42 10.88 -8.20
C GLU A 37 -9.17 9.62 -9.04
N LEU A 38 -8.17 8.86 -8.62
CA LEU A 38 -7.83 7.54 -9.11
C LEU A 38 -8.27 6.54 -8.04
N VAL A 39 -9.21 5.66 -8.40
CA VAL A 39 -9.84 4.74 -7.45
C VAL A 39 -9.47 3.31 -7.80
N GLU A 40 -8.70 2.67 -6.93
CA GLU A 40 -8.39 1.25 -6.99
C GLU A 40 -9.34 0.47 -6.08
N THR A 41 -9.84 -0.67 -6.57
CA THR A 41 -10.68 -1.57 -5.78
C THR A 41 -10.04 -2.94 -5.64
N VAL A 42 -10.05 -3.47 -4.43
CA VAL A 42 -9.54 -4.81 -4.10
C VAL A 42 -10.67 -5.59 -3.43
N ALA A 43 -11.06 -6.71 -4.03
CA ALA A 43 -12.08 -7.59 -3.46
C ALA A 43 -11.44 -8.63 -2.54
N VAL A 44 -11.83 -8.62 -1.27
CA VAL A 44 -11.45 -9.65 -0.30
C VAL A 44 -12.63 -10.63 -0.15
N PRO A 45 -12.47 -11.90 -0.53
CA PRO A 45 -13.55 -12.88 -0.43
C PRO A 45 -13.88 -13.21 1.03
N GLY A 46 -15.13 -13.63 1.27
CA GLY A 46 -15.58 -14.08 2.60
C GLY A 46 -16.44 -13.07 3.37
N ALA A 47 -16.81 -11.95 2.75
CA ALA A 47 -17.81 -11.04 3.30
C ALA A 47 -19.20 -11.72 3.40
N PRO A 48 -20.06 -11.32 4.36
CA PRO A 48 -19.89 -10.20 5.28
C PRO A 48 -18.93 -10.47 6.44
N PHE A 49 -18.15 -9.46 6.83
CA PHE A 49 -17.21 -9.50 7.95
C PHE A 49 -17.80 -8.85 9.20
N VAL A 50 -17.59 -9.48 10.35
CA VAL A 50 -17.85 -8.87 11.67
C VAL A 50 -16.54 -8.29 12.20
N LEU A 51 -16.44 -6.96 12.19
CA LEU A 51 -15.24 -6.21 12.57
C LEU A 51 -15.55 -5.34 13.79
N GLU A 52 -15.08 -5.78 14.96
CA GLU A 52 -15.29 -5.10 16.23
C GLU A 52 -13.98 -5.00 17.03
N GLY A 53 -13.90 -4.01 17.92
CA GLY A 53 -12.79 -3.82 18.85
C GLY A 53 -11.41 -3.89 18.19
N ALA A 54 -10.51 -4.70 18.77
CA ALA A 54 -9.14 -4.87 18.30
C ALA A 54 -9.05 -5.39 16.85
N ARG A 55 -10.03 -6.18 16.39
CA ARG A 55 -10.04 -6.70 15.01
C ARG A 55 -10.33 -5.59 14.00
N ALA A 56 -11.29 -4.71 14.31
CA ALA A 56 -11.57 -3.53 13.47
C ALA A 56 -10.34 -2.62 13.37
N THR A 57 -9.66 -2.37 14.49
CA THR A 57 -8.42 -1.58 14.50
C THR A 57 -7.32 -2.23 13.66
N ALA A 58 -7.09 -3.54 13.81
CA ALA A 58 -6.07 -4.25 13.04
C ALA A 58 -6.36 -4.21 11.52
N VAL A 59 -7.60 -4.44 11.11
CA VAL A 59 -8.01 -4.34 9.71
C VAL A 59 -7.84 -2.92 9.18
N GLN A 60 -8.16 -1.90 9.97
CA GLN A 60 -7.96 -0.51 9.56
C GLN A 60 -6.48 -0.18 9.35
N GLN A 61 -5.57 -0.66 10.21
CA GLN A 61 -4.13 -0.46 10.02
C GLN A 61 -3.60 -1.21 8.79
N ALA A 62 -4.04 -2.46 8.59
CA ALA A 62 -3.69 -3.23 7.39
C ALA A 62 -4.18 -2.55 6.10
N LEU A 63 -5.39 -2.00 6.11
CA LEU A 63 -5.95 -1.25 4.98
C LEU A 63 -5.16 0.02 4.68
N ARG A 64 -4.72 0.76 5.71
CA ARG A 64 -3.85 1.94 5.53
C ARG A 64 -2.51 1.55 4.92
N LEU A 65 -1.89 0.48 5.41
CA LEU A 65 -0.63 -0.01 4.85
C LEU A 65 -0.80 -0.46 3.39
N LEU A 66 -1.90 -1.15 3.08
CA LEU A 66 -2.25 -1.53 1.70
C LEU A 66 -2.41 -0.29 0.81
N HIS A 67 -3.10 0.76 1.28
CA HIS A 67 -3.25 2.02 0.56
C HIS A 67 -1.88 2.63 0.20
N LEU A 68 -0.94 2.65 1.15
CA LEU A 68 0.40 3.21 0.92
C LEU A 68 1.21 2.37 -0.06
N ILE A 69 1.19 1.04 0.07
CA ILE A 69 1.97 0.14 -0.79
C ILE A 69 1.40 0.12 -2.21
N ALA A 70 0.09 -0.03 -2.38
CA ALA A 70 -0.55 -0.11 -3.69
C ALA A 70 -0.43 1.21 -4.49
N GLY A 71 -0.36 2.34 -3.78
CA GLY A 71 -0.16 3.67 -4.37
C GLY A 71 1.09 3.78 -5.25
N VAL A 72 2.08 2.89 -5.11
CA VAL A 72 3.31 2.90 -5.92
C VAL A 72 3.00 2.80 -7.42
N SER A 73 1.95 2.05 -7.76
CA SER A 73 1.50 1.84 -9.14
C SER A 73 0.98 3.13 -9.78
N TYR A 74 0.46 4.06 -8.98
CA TYR A 74 -0.05 5.34 -9.44
C TYR A 74 1.01 6.43 -9.35
N PHE A 75 1.79 6.47 -8.26
CA PHE A 75 2.90 7.40 -8.06
C PHE A 75 3.86 7.44 -9.26
N LYS A 76 4.22 6.26 -9.80
CA LYS A 76 5.14 6.13 -10.95
C LYS A 76 4.66 6.83 -12.23
N ALA A 77 3.38 7.21 -12.32
CA ALA A 77 2.85 7.91 -13.50
C ALA A 77 3.46 9.31 -13.68
N ALA A 78 3.84 9.97 -12.58
CA ALA A 78 4.47 11.29 -12.64
C ALA A 78 5.68 11.49 -11.73
N VAL A 79 5.86 10.65 -10.70
CA VAL A 79 6.99 10.75 -9.74
C VAL A 79 7.12 12.19 -9.19
N PRO A 80 6.04 12.79 -8.67
CA PRO A 80 6.11 14.16 -8.18
C PRO A 80 7.04 14.25 -6.97
N PRO A 81 7.64 15.43 -6.72
CA PRO A 81 8.60 15.62 -5.64
C PRO A 81 7.98 15.54 -4.24
N ASN A 82 6.66 15.73 -4.11
CA ASN A 82 5.97 15.72 -2.83
C ASN A 82 4.97 14.57 -2.71
N ILE A 83 4.83 14.04 -1.50
CA ILE A 83 3.83 13.06 -1.11
C ILE A 83 3.00 13.64 0.04
N ALA A 84 1.68 13.50 -0.03
CA ALA A 84 0.77 13.88 1.04
C ALA A 84 -0.20 12.74 1.37
N ILE A 85 -0.61 12.66 2.64
CA ILE A 85 -1.62 11.73 3.12
C ILE A 85 -2.72 12.57 3.78
N ASP A 86 -3.94 12.49 3.25
CA ASP A 86 -4.99 13.46 3.60
C ASP A 86 -5.86 12.98 4.77
N SER A 87 -6.15 11.67 4.83
CA SER A 87 -7.18 11.11 5.73
C SER A 87 -6.63 10.48 7.01
N TYR A 88 -5.32 10.32 7.14
CA TYR A 88 -4.68 9.75 8.32
C TYR A 88 -3.19 10.13 8.40
N GLY A 89 -2.62 10.03 9.61
CA GLY A 89 -1.18 10.14 9.83
C GLY A 89 -0.51 8.77 9.95
N ILE A 90 0.79 8.73 9.66
CA ILE A 90 1.65 7.57 9.87
C ILE A 90 2.83 7.92 10.78
N ASP A 91 3.38 6.90 11.43
CA ASP A 91 4.60 7.03 12.23
C ASP A 91 5.87 6.88 11.39
N ALA A 92 7.02 7.14 12.00
CA ALA A 92 8.31 7.12 11.34
C ALA A 92 8.72 5.72 10.83
N GLU A 93 8.32 4.66 11.54
CA GLU A 93 8.62 3.28 11.12
C GLU A 93 7.81 2.90 9.88
N THR A 94 6.53 3.26 9.85
CA THR A 94 5.68 3.05 8.67
C THR A 94 6.21 3.86 7.48
N ALA A 95 6.60 5.12 7.69
CA ALA A 95 7.17 5.96 6.63
C ALA A 95 8.45 5.32 6.05
N ALA A 96 9.39 4.91 6.90
CA ALA A 96 10.63 4.26 6.48
C ALA A 96 10.38 2.95 5.71
N LEU A 97 9.40 2.16 6.15
CA LEU A 97 9.00 0.94 5.46
C LEU A 97 8.51 1.24 4.04
N VAL A 98 7.57 2.18 3.88
CA VAL A 98 6.99 2.46 2.55
C VAL A 98 7.95 3.21 1.63
N GLU A 99 8.83 4.05 2.17
CA GLU A 99 9.93 4.66 1.41
C GLU A 99 10.88 3.60 0.86
N SER A 100 11.24 2.59 1.66
CA SER A 100 12.05 1.45 1.25
C SER A 100 11.37 0.63 0.14
N VAL A 101 10.07 0.34 0.30
CA VAL A 101 9.26 -0.33 -0.74
C VAL A 101 9.31 0.44 -2.05
N TYR A 102 9.17 1.75 -2.02
CA TYR A 102 9.18 2.57 -3.23
C TYR A 102 10.58 2.65 -3.85
N LEU A 103 11.62 2.91 -3.05
CA LEU A 103 13.00 3.04 -3.52
C LEU A 103 13.47 1.75 -4.21
N HIS A 104 13.26 0.61 -3.56
CA HIS A 104 13.72 -0.67 -4.09
C HIS A 104 12.75 -1.27 -5.12
N GLY A 105 11.45 -1.10 -4.93
CA GLY A 105 10.42 -1.60 -5.85
C GLY A 105 10.42 -0.87 -7.19
N LEU A 106 10.86 0.39 -7.23
CA LEU A 106 10.96 1.17 -8.46
C LEU A 106 12.35 1.17 -9.09
N GLY A 107 13.27 0.30 -8.66
CA GLY A 107 14.65 0.28 -9.15
C GLY A 107 14.78 0.13 -10.68
N GLU A 108 14.13 -0.88 -11.27
CA GLU A 108 14.13 -1.05 -12.74
C GLU A 108 13.44 0.13 -13.44
N PHE A 109 12.33 0.61 -12.89
CA PHE A 109 11.61 1.76 -13.42
C PHE A 109 12.49 3.01 -13.44
N ALA A 110 13.20 3.29 -12.35
CA ALA A 110 14.11 4.43 -12.22
C ALA A 110 15.25 4.33 -13.24
N TYR A 111 15.89 3.16 -13.33
CA TYR A 111 16.95 2.89 -14.29
C TYR A 111 16.50 3.12 -15.75
N ARG A 112 15.35 2.56 -16.13
CA ARG A 112 14.82 2.67 -17.51
C ARG A 112 14.41 4.09 -17.89
N ASN A 113 14.06 4.93 -16.92
CA ASN A 113 13.61 6.30 -17.14
C ASN A 113 14.69 7.35 -16.83
N GLY A 114 15.92 6.93 -16.50
CA GLY A 114 17.01 7.86 -16.16
C GLY A 114 16.73 8.68 -14.89
N LEU A 115 15.95 8.13 -13.96
CA LEU A 115 15.59 8.78 -12.71
C LEU A 115 16.53 8.31 -11.60
N ASP A 116 16.90 9.24 -10.72
CA ASP A 116 17.49 8.92 -9.43
C ASP A 116 16.44 9.17 -8.35
N LEU A 117 16.06 8.13 -7.60
CA LEU A 117 15.05 8.18 -6.54
C LEU A 117 15.67 8.27 -5.14
N HIS A 118 17.01 8.13 -5.02
CA HIS A 118 17.67 8.15 -3.72
C HIS A 118 17.46 9.51 -3.03
N GLY A 119 16.94 9.47 -1.80
CA GLY A 119 16.67 10.68 -1.01
C GLY A 119 15.59 11.59 -1.61
N LYS A 120 14.74 11.10 -2.53
CA LYS A 120 13.64 11.88 -3.13
C LYS A 120 12.25 11.37 -2.75
N ILE A 121 12.15 10.20 -2.14
CA ILE A 121 10.89 9.63 -1.68
C ILE A 121 10.81 9.90 -0.19
N HIS A 122 9.89 10.79 0.20
CA HIS A 122 9.68 11.20 1.59
C HIS A 122 8.20 11.14 1.91
N PHE A 123 7.81 10.30 2.86
CA PHE A 123 6.44 10.22 3.34
C PHE A 123 6.27 11.10 4.60
N PRO A 124 5.18 11.86 4.72
CA PRO A 124 4.97 12.74 5.86
C PRO A 124 4.69 11.94 7.14
N VAL A 125 5.51 12.15 8.17
CA VAL A 125 5.29 11.61 9.52
C VAL A 125 4.39 12.56 10.30
N ALA A 126 3.17 12.11 10.62
CA ALA A 126 2.14 12.91 11.28
C ALA A 126 1.42 12.16 12.41
N ALA A 127 1.91 10.97 12.79
CA ALA A 127 1.42 10.22 13.94
C ALA A 127 2.58 9.75 14.83
N GLN A 128 2.28 9.51 16.09
CA GLN A 128 3.21 8.87 17.02
C GLN A 128 3.21 7.36 16.80
N ALA A 129 4.35 6.74 17.13
CA ALA A 129 4.46 5.29 17.14
C ALA A 129 3.32 4.67 17.97
N THR A 130 2.65 3.68 17.38
CA THR A 130 1.58 2.96 18.07
C THR A 130 2.15 1.83 18.92
N ALA A 131 1.42 1.47 19.98
CA ALA A 131 1.77 0.29 20.76
C ALA A 131 1.75 -0.97 19.90
N ALA A 132 2.56 -1.97 20.26
CA ALA A 132 2.61 -3.24 19.56
C ALA A 132 1.20 -3.83 19.37
N ALA A 133 0.94 -4.34 18.17
CA ALA A 133 -0.36 -4.90 17.84
C ALA A 133 -0.70 -6.06 18.79
N PRO A 134 -1.89 -6.06 19.42
CA PRO A 134 -2.28 -7.15 20.30
C PRO A 134 -2.52 -8.43 19.49
N ALA A 135 -2.24 -9.58 20.11
CA ALA A 135 -2.63 -10.86 19.53
C ALA A 135 -4.15 -10.96 19.43
N VAL A 136 -4.67 -11.15 18.20
CA VAL A 136 -6.12 -11.24 17.92
C VAL A 136 -6.60 -12.69 17.74
N GLY A 137 -5.80 -13.67 18.19
CA GLY A 137 -6.17 -15.10 18.17
C GLY A 137 -6.37 -15.68 16.77
N LEU A 138 -5.62 -15.19 15.77
CA LEU A 138 -5.66 -15.75 14.43
C LEU A 138 -5.04 -17.15 14.43
N ARG A 139 -5.60 -18.04 13.61
CA ARG A 139 -4.99 -19.35 13.36
C ARG A 139 -3.60 -19.14 12.73
N GLU A 140 -2.63 -19.94 13.15
CA GLU A 140 -1.33 -20.02 12.48
C GLU A 140 -1.50 -20.64 11.08
N HIS A 141 -1.02 -19.91 10.08
CA HIS A 141 -0.98 -20.32 8.68
C HIS A 141 0.25 -19.72 8.01
N ALA A 142 0.80 -20.42 7.03
CA ALA A 142 1.80 -19.86 6.13
C ALA A 142 1.13 -18.97 5.06
N LEU A 143 1.69 -17.80 4.80
CA LEU A 143 1.33 -16.96 3.67
C LEU A 143 2.43 -17.05 2.62
N VAL A 144 2.06 -17.40 1.38
CA VAL A 144 3.02 -17.53 0.27
C VAL A 144 2.65 -16.53 -0.81
N ALA A 145 3.57 -15.62 -1.14
CA ALA A 145 3.39 -14.70 -2.25
C ALA A 145 3.49 -15.47 -3.58
N ILE A 146 2.40 -15.47 -4.35
CA ILE A 146 2.36 -16.14 -5.66
C ILE A 146 2.59 -15.11 -6.75
N GLY A 147 3.82 -15.09 -7.29
CA GLY A 147 4.15 -14.43 -8.55
C GLY A 147 4.07 -15.37 -9.74
N GLY A 148 4.20 -14.84 -10.96
CA GLY A 148 4.24 -15.63 -12.21
C GLY A 148 5.58 -16.35 -12.49
N GLY A 149 6.54 -16.27 -11.57
CA GLY A 149 7.81 -16.99 -11.65
C GLY A 149 7.70 -18.46 -11.22
N LYS A 150 8.75 -19.25 -11.46
CA LYS A 150 8.80 -20.66 -11.03
C LYS A 150 9.05 -20.80 -9.52
N ASP A 151 9.71 -19.83 -8.92
CA ASP A 151 10.13 -19.88 -7.51
C ASP A 151 8.96 -19.88 -6.53
N SER A 152 7.85 -19.23 -6.87
CA SER A 152 6.62 -19.25 -6.06
C SER A 152 6.01 -20.65 -6.00
N LEU A 153 6.05 -21.40 -7.10
CA LEU A 153 5.56 -22.78 -7.17
C LEU A 153 6.44 -23.72 -6.34
N VAL A 154 7.76 -23.54 -6.43
CA VAL A 154 8.72 -24.30 -5.59
C VAL A 154 8.48 -24.00 -4.11
N SER A 155 8.23 -22.74 -3.75
CA SER A 155 7.95 -22.34 -2.37
C SER A 155 6.67 -22.98 -1.82
N ILE A 156 5.59 -23.02 -2.61
CA ILE A 156 4.35 -23.71 -2.22
C ILE A 156 4.60 -25.19 -1.96
N GLU A 157 5.27 -25.87 -2.89
CA GLU A 157 5.47 -27.32 -2.79
C GLU A 157 6.38 -27.68 -1.61
N ALA A 158 7.40 -26.86 -1.33
CA ALA A 158 8.25 -27.02 -0.16
C ALA A 158 7.48 -26.88 1.16
N LEU A 159 6.59 -25.89 1.27
CA LEU A 159 5.75 -25.70 2.46
C LEU A 159 4.75 -26.84 2.64
N ARG A 160 4.14 -27.30 1.54
CA ARG A 160 3.24 -28.47 1.56
C ARG A 160 3.95 -29.74 2.03
N GLN A 161 5.17 -30.00 1.55
CA GLN A 161 5.97 -31.13 1.99
C GLN A 161 6.37 -31.03 3.48
N ALA A 162 6.53 -29.81 4.00
CA ALA A 162 6.76 -29.55 5.42
C ALA A 162 5.48 -29.65 6.29
N GLY A 163 4.31 -29.88 5.69
CA GLY A 163 3.03 -29.99 6.41
C GLY A 163 2.43 -28.65 6.84
N LEU A 164 2.83 -27.54 6.20
CA LEU A 164 2.33 -26.18 6.42
C LEU A 164 1.21 -25.80 5.46
#